data_AF-A0A1J3JV02-F1
#
_entry.id   AF-A0A1J3JV02-F1
#
_cell.length_a   1.000
_cell.length_b   1.000
_cell.length_c   1.000
_cell.angle_alpha   90.00
_cell.angle_beta   90.00
_cell.angle_gamma   90.00
#
_symmetry.space_group_name_H-M   'P 1'
#
loop_
_entity.id
_entity.type
_entity.pdbx_description
1 polymer ?
#
loop_
_entity_poly.entity_id
_entity_poly.type
_entity_poly.pdbx_seq_one_letter_code
_entity_poly.pdbx_strand_id
1 'polypeptide(L)'
;HGATVRTLNKPQDVKKNLRGEYDNQHGSTSIKMLSDEQMLRVCKRFFVALILSKLVQEASVTEVCEAFKVARGMVQSLQENAGRFSSMVSVFCERLGWHDLEGLVAKLQNRVSFGVRAEIVELTSIPYVKGSRARALYKAGLRTSQAIAEASIPEIVKALFESSAWAAEGTGQRRIQLGLAKKIKNGARKIVLEKAEEARAAAFSAFKSLGLDVHELTNPLPL
;
A
#
# COMPACT_ATOMS: atom_id res chain seq x y z
N HIS A 1 12.66 3.60 60.97
CA HIS A 1 11.22 3.66 60.66
C HIS A 1 10.98 2.80 59.41
N GLY A 2 10.89 1.47 59.43
CA GLY A 2 10.35 0.58 60.46
C GLY A 2 8.85 0.36 60.21
N ALA A 3 8.49 -0.61 59.37
CA ALA A 3 7.29 -1.45 59.52
C ALA A 3 7.24 -2.54 58.42
N THR A 4 7.09 -3.78 58.88
CA THR A 4 6.98 -5.04 58.14
C THR A 4 5.61 -5.68 58.37
N VAL A 5 5.26 -6.61 57.47
CA VAL A 5 4.36 -7.78 57.63
C VAL A 5 2.86 -7.60 57.34
N ARG A 6 2.35 -8.38 56.37
CA ARG A 6 1.34 -9.45 56.59
C ARG A 6 1.15 -10.35 55.37
N THR A 7 1.73 -11.54 55.46
CA THR A 7 1.30 -12.77 54.77
C THR A 7 -0.05 -13.23 55.31
N LEU A 8 -0.99 -13.57 54.43
CA LEU A 8 -2.19 -14.35 54.78
C LEU A 8 -2.46 -15.41 53.69
N ASN A 9 -2.96 -16.54 54.17
CA ASN A 9 -2.93 -17.86 53.56
C ASN A 9 -3.86 -18.08 52.35
N LYS A 10 -3.49 -19.11 51.57
CA LYS A 10 -4.29 -19.82 50.54
C LYS A 10 -5.74 -20.11 50.98
N PRO A 11 -6.62 -20.28 49.98
CA PRO A 11 -7.32 -21.55 49.84
C PRO A 11 -6.97 -22.26 48.52
N GLN A 12 -6.90 -23.59 48.56
CA GLN A 12 -6.85 -24.47 47.41
C GLN A 12 -8.19 -24.41 46.66
N ASP A 13 -8.17 -24.24 45.34
CA ASP A 13 -9.33 -24.56 44.50
C ASP A 13 -8.92 -25.40 43.28
N VAL A 14 -9.26 -26.68 43.40
CA VAL A 14 -9.68 -27.68 42.41
C VAL A 14 -9.39 -27.36 40.94
N LYS A 15 -8.32 -27.97 40.40
CA LYS A 15 -8.16 -28.19 38.95
C LYS A 15 -9.22 -29.19 38.47
N LYS A 16 -10.29 -28.70 37.85
CA LYS A 16 -11.16 -29.54 36.99
C LYS A 16 -10.41 -29.86 35.69
N ASN A 17 -9.98 -31.11 35.57
CA ASN A 17 -9.50 -31.69 34.32
C ASN A 17 -10.68 -31.85 33.35
N LEU A 18 -10.70 -31.08 32.26
CA LEU A 18 -11.48 -31.42 31.06
C LEU A 18 -10.52 -32.08 30.08
N ARG A 19 -10.31 -33.39 30.27
CA ARG A 19 -9.59 -34.24 29.33
C ARG A 19 -10.63 -34.72 28.32
N GLY A 20 -10.73 -34.06 27.18
CA GLY A 20 -11.42 -34.60 26.02
C GLY A 20 -10.52 -35.65 25.39
N GLU A 21 -10.86 -36.93 25.57
CA GLU A 21 -10.27 -38.03 24.84
C GLU A 21 -10.74 -37.98 23.38
N TYR A 22 -9.82 -37.71 22.48
CA TYR A 22 -9.98 -38.03 21.06
C TYR A 22 -8.99 -39.16 20.75
N ASP A 23 -9.50 -40.39 20.76
CA ASP A 23 -8.80 -41.54 20.21
C ASP A 23 -8.59 -41.32 18.71
N ASN A 24 -7.33 -41.34 18.27
CA ASN A 24 -6.99 -41.35 16.86
C ASN A 24 -6.07 -42.55 16.60
N GLN A 25 -6.69 -43.65 16.19
CA GLN A 25 -5.99 -44.82 15.67
C GLN A 25 -5.50 -44.54 14.24
N HIS A 26 -4.21 -44.22 14.15
CA HIS A 26 -3.24 -44.52 13.10
C HIS A 26 -3.74 -44.92 11.70
N GLY A 27 -3.60 -43.99 10.75
CA GLY A 27 -3.38 -44.24 9.33
C GLY A 27 -2.08 -43.60 8.88
N SER A 28 -1.09 -44.43 8.54
CA SER A 28 0.29 -44.05 8.22
C SER A 28 0.41 -43.24 6.92
N THR A 29 0.75 -41.97 7.04
CA THR A 29 1.64 -41.24 6.12
C THR A 29 2.25 -40.11 6.94
N SER A 30 3.45 -40.31 7.49
CA SER A 30 4.11 -39.33 8.37
C SER A 30 4.58 -38.12 7.55
N ILE A 31 3.64 -37.24 7.19
CA ILE A 31 3.93 -35.82 7.07
C ILE A 31 4.35 -35.42 8.48
N LYS A 32 5.61 -35.00 8.69
CA LYS A 32 6.07 -34.47 9.98
C LYS A 32 5.05 -33.43 10.45
N MET A 33 4.18 -33.80 11.38
CA MET A 33 3.22 -32.86 11.94
C MET A 33 4.02 -31.77 12.65
N LEU A 34 3.75 -30.53 12.27
CA LEU A 34 4.33 -29.38 12.95
C LEU A 34 3.92 -29.42 14.43
N SER A 35 4.79 -28.99 15.32
CA SER A 35 4.40 -28.79 16.71
C SER A 35 3.25 -27.77 16.79
N ASP A 36 2.43 -27.82 17.83
CA ASP A 36 1.31 -26.89 18.01
C ASP A 36 1.76 -25.42 17.89
N GLU A 37 2.94 -25.10 18.41
CA GLU A 37 3.55 -23.77 18.29
C GLU A 37 3.89 -23.40 16.84
N GLN A 38 4.48 -24.33 16.08
CA GLN A 38 4.79 -24.13 14.67
C GLN A 38 3.51 -23.94 13.86
N MET A 39 2.50 -24.78 14.10
CA MET A 39 1.22 -24.72 13.43
C MET A 39 0.50 -23.40 13.73
N LEU A 40 0.50 -22.97 14.98
CA LEU A 40 -0.07 -21.68 15.39
C LEU A 40 0.65 -20.50 14.72
N ARG A 41 1.99 -20.54 14.61
CA ARG A 41 2.76 -19.52 13.87
C ARG A 41 2.37 -19.47 12.39
N VAL A 42 2.22 -20.62 11.74
CA VAL A 42 1.78 -20.70 10.34
C VAL A 42 0.38 -20.14 10.16
N CYS A 43 -0.58 -20.54 11.00
CA CYS A 43 -1.95 -20.04 10.96
C CYS A 43 -2.02 -18.51 11.15
N LYS A 44 -1.24 -17.96 12.09
CA LYS A 44 -1.16 -16.50 12.29
C LYS A 44 -0.60 -15.78 11.06
N ARG A 45 0.47 -16.30 10.45
CA ARG A 45 1.07 -15.73 9.23
C ARG A 45 0.10 -15.79 8.06
N PHE A 46 -0.59 -16.90 7.89
CA PHE A 46 -1.59 -17.07 6.84
C PHE A 46 -2.78 -16.11 7.05
N PHE A 47 -3.26 -15.97 8.27
CA PHE A 47 -4.34 -15.04 8.62
C PHE A 47 -4.01 -13.59 8.25
N VAL A 48 -2.84 -13.09 8.63
CA VAL A 48 -2.43 -11.72 8.26
C VAL A 48 -2.14 -11.57 6.76
N ALA A 49 -1.68 -12.63 6.10
CA ALA A 49 -1.51 -12.63 4.65
C ALA A 49 -2.86 -12.51 3.89
N LEU A 50 -3.93 -13.12 4.40
CA LEU A 50 -5.28 -12.96 3.85
C LEU A 50 -5.79 -11.51 3.99
N ILE A 51 -5.52 -10.86 5.12
CA ILE A 51 -5.83 -9.44 5.34
C ILE A 51 -5.10 -8.57 4.30
N LEU A 52 -3.78 -8.74 4.17
CA LEU A 52 -2.98 -7.99 3.20
C LEU A 52 -3.43 -8.25 1.76
N SER A 53 -3.76 -9.49 1.42
CA SER A 53 -4.26 -9.86 0.10
C SER A 53 -5.55 -9.12 -0.26
N LYS A 54 -6.49 -8.98 0.68
CA LYS A 54 -7.73 -8.22 0.48
C LYS A 54 -7.46 -6.72 0.29
N LEU A 55 -6.54 -6.15 1.07
CA LEU A 55 -6.14 -4.74 0.93
C LEU A 55 -5.53 -4.48 -0.45
N VAL A 56 -4.62 -5.34 -0.91
CA VAL A 56 -3.98 -5.23 -2.24
C VAL A 56 -4.98 -5.41 -3.39
N GLN A 57 -6.12 -6.07 -3.15
CA GLN A 57 -7.24 -6.16 -4.09
C GLN A 57 -8.18 -4.94 -4.02
N GLU A 58 -7.85 -3.94 -3.22
CA GLU A 58 -8.60 -2.69 -3.00
C GLU A 58 -9.91 -2.85 -2.22
N ALA A 59 -10.00 -3.88 -1.37
CA ALA A 59 -11.01 -3.86 -0.32
C ALA A 59 -10.74 -2.67 0.61
N SER A 60 -11.79 -1.93 0.94
CA SER A 60 -11.68 -0.82 1.88
C SER A 60 -11.26 -1.34 3.26
N VAL A 61 -10.54 -0.49 4.01
CA VAL A 61 -10.13 -0.83 5.38
C VAL A 61 -11.33 -1.23 6.24
N THR A 62 -12.49 -0.58 6.04
CA THR A 62 -13.74 -0.90 6.74
C THR A 62 -14.21 -2.33 6.44
N GLU A 63 -14.33 -2.69 5.16
CA GLU A 63 -14.73 -4.06 4.75
C GLU A 63 -13.78 -5.12 5.31
N VAL A 64 -12.46 -4.83 5.32
CA VAL A 64 -11.46 -5.73 5.89
C VAL A 64 -11.62 -5.86 7.41
N CYS A 65 -11.84 -4.77 8.14
CA CYS A 65 -12.07 -4.81 9.59
C CYS A 65 -13.31 -5.65 9.93
N GLU A 66 -14.39 -5.49 9.16
CA GLU A 66 -15.64 -6.23 9.36
C GLU A 66 -15.52 -7.71 9.02
N ALA A 67 -14.82 -8.06 7.94
CA ALA A 67 -14.64 -9.43 7.49
C ALA A 67 -13.74 -10.25 8.42
N PHE A 68 -12.65 -9.65 8.91
CA PHE A 68 -11.66 -10.34 9.75
C PHE A 68 -11.84 -10.09 11.25
N LYS A 69 -12.81 -9.25 11.64
CA LYS A 69 -13.09 -8.87 13.04
C LYS A 69 -11.86 -8.30 13.76
N VAL A 70 -11.16 -7.40 13.07
CA VAL A 70 -9.94 -6.75 13.56
C VAL A 70 -10.11 -5.24 13.66
N ALA A 71 -9.33 -4.61 14.55
CA ALA A 71 -9.33 -3.16 14.70
C ALA A 71 -8.65 -2.46 13.52
N ARG A 72 -9.17 -1.29 13.13
CA ARG A 72 -8.61 -0.45 12.05
C ARG A 72 -7.12 -0.16 12.21
N GLY A 73 -6.68 0.16 13.43
CA GLY A 73 -5.27 0.44 13.72
C GLY A 73 -4.35 -0.76 13.48
N MET A 74 -4.83 -1.98 13.73
CA MET A 74 -4.09 -3.21 13.43
C MET A 74 -3.90 -3.38 11.92
N VAL A 75 -4.96 -3.17 11.13
CA VAL A 75 -4.91 -3.25 9.65
C VAL A 75 -3.93 -2.22 9.09
N GLN A 76 -3.99 -0.97 9.58
CA GLN A 76 -3.09 0.10 9.15
C GLN A 76 -1.62 -0.21 9.51
N SER A 77 -1.35 -0.62 10.74
CA SER A 77 -0.02 -1.01 11.19
C SER A 77 0.52 -2.20 10.40
N LEU A 78 -0.31 -3.22 10.18
CA LEU A 78 0.05 -4.39 9.37
C LEU A 78 0.44 -4.00 7.94
N GLN A 79 -0.36 -3.13 7.31
CA GLN A 79 -0.11 -2.65 5.95
C GLN A 79 1.21 -1.88 5.85
N GLU A 80 1.44 -0.95 6.78
CA GLU A 80 2.64 -0.12 6.81
C GLU A 80 3.90 -0.97 7.09
N ASN A 81 3.83 -1.89 8.04
CA ASN A 81 4.92 -2.81 8.36
C ASN A 81 5.21 -3.78 7.22
N ALA A 82 4.19 -4.27 6.52
CA ALA A 82 4.37 -5.10 5.34
C ALA A 82 5.06 -4.34 4.20
N GLY A 83 4.71 -3.06 3.99
CA GLY A 83 5.39 -2.19 3.05
C GLY A 83 6.88 -2.02 3.36
N ARG A 84 7.21 -1.68 4.61
CA ARG A 84 8.61 -1.58 5.07
C ARG A 84 9.36 -2.90 4.91
N PHE A 85 8.75 -4.00 5.32
CA PHE A 85 9.36 -5.33 5.22
C PHE A 85 9.61 -5.72 3.76
N SER A 86 8.68 -5.43 2.85
CA SER A 86 8.87 -5.64 1.41
C SER A 86 10.07 -4.86 0.89
N SER A 87 10.25 -3.59 1.32
CA SER A 87 11.42 -2.80 0.96
C SER A 87 12.73 -3.43 1.45
N MET A 88 12.76 -3.88 2.71
CA MET A 88 13.93 -4.57 3.27
C MET A 88 14.27 -5.85 2.50
N VAL A 89 13.26 -6.65 2.12
CA VAL A 89 13.45 -7.87 1.34
C VAL A 89 13.93 -7.56 -0.07
N SER A 90 13.46 -6.48 -0.69
CA SER A 90 13.91 -6.04 -2.02
C SER A 90 15.41 -5.77 -2.03
N VAL A 91 15.88 -4.93 -1.10
CA VAL A 91 17.31 -4.61 -0.97
C VAL A 91 18.12 -5.85 -0.61
N PHE A 92 17.58 -6.73 0.24
CA PHE A 92 18.25 -7.99 0.55
C PHE A 92 18.45 -8.86 -0.70
N CYS A 93 17.42 -8.99 -1.54
CA CYS A 93 17.50 -9.74 -2.79
C CYS A 93 18.49 -9.11 -3.78
N GLU A 94 18.50 -7.77 -3.89
CA GLU A 94 19.46 -7.02 -4.69
C GLU A 94 20.90 -7.38 -4.30
N ARG A 95 21.19 -7.37 -3.00
CA ARG A 95 22.54 -7.65 -2.46
C ARG A 95 22.99 -9.10 -2.66
N LEU A 96 22.05 -10.03 -2.81
CA LEU A 96 22.33 -11.44 -3.14
C LEU A 96 22.38 -11.69 -4.65
N GLY A 97 22.12 -10.69 -5.49
CA GLY A 97 22.04 -10.83 -6.94
C GLY A 97 20.76 -11.52 -7.42
N TRP A 98 19.72 -11.61 -6.57
CA TRP A 98 18.42 -12.23 -6.89
C TRP A 98 17.49 -11.23 -7.58
N HIS A 99 17.92 -10.72 -8.74
CA HIS A 99 17.27 -9.60 -9.42
C HIS A 99 15.80 -9.87 -9.81
N ASP A 100 15.45 -11.09 -10.21
CA ASP A 100 14.05 -11.43 -10.54
C ASP A 100 13.14 -11.31 -9.30
N LEU A 101 13.62 -11.77 -8.15
CA LEU A 101 12.87 -11.71 -6.90
C LEU A 101 12.82 -10.28 -6.37
N GLU A 102 13.91 -9.52 -6.46
CA GLU A 102 13.97 -8.10 -6.15
C GLU A 102 12.89 -7.34 -6.92
N GLY A 103 12.83 -7.49 -8.24
CA GLY A 103 11.82 -6.80 -9.06
C GLY A 103 10.37 -7.19 -8.72
N LEU A 104 10.12 -8.45 -8.34
CA LEU A 104 8.80 -8.89 -7.88
C LEU A 104 8.43 -8.27 -6.53
N VAL A 105 9.37 -8.24 -5.59
CA VAL A 105 9.17 -7.72 -4.23
C VAL A 105 9.05 -6.18 -4.24
N ALA A 106 9.82 -5.48 -5.07
CA ALA A 106 9.73 -4.03 -5.27
C ALA A 106 8.33 -3.63 -5.77
N LYS A 107 7.78 -4.37 -6.75
CA LYS A 107 6.42 -4.13 -7.25
C LYS A 107 5.36 -4.40 -6.18
N LEU A 108 5.57 -5.40 -5.32
CA LEU A 108 4.67 -5.70 -4.20
C LEU A 108 4.69 -4.60 -3.14
N GLN A 109 5.85 -3.98 -2.87
CA GLN A 109 6.01 -2.93 -1.86
C GLN A 109 4.99 -1.81 -2.04
N ASN A 110 4.86 -1.26 -3.25
CA ASN A 110 3.92 -0.17 -3.50
C ASN A 110 2.47 -0.63 -3.36
N ARG A 111 2.14 -1.81 -3.89
CA ARG A 111 0.79 -2.39 -3.81
C ARG A 111 0.35 -2.60 -2.37
N VAL A 112 1.23 -3.17 -1.53
CA VAL A 112 0.92 -3.41 -0.12
C VAL A 112 0.92 -2.12 0.68
N SER A 113 1.87 -1.20 0.44
CA SER A 113 1.95 0.08 1.18
C SER A 113 0.72 0.94 0.97
N PHE A 114 0.17 0.98 -0.25
CA PHE A 114 -0.99 1.80 -0.58
C PHE A 114 -2.33 1.04 -0.56
N GLY A 115 -2.31 -0.30 -0.50
CA GLY A 115 -3.52 -1.12 -0.57
C GLY A 115 -4.18 -1.00 -1.96
N VAL A 116 -3.37 -1.14 -3.01
CA VAL A 116 -3.80 -0.91 -4.39
C VAL A 116 -3.35 -2.01 -5.35
N ARG A 117 -4.09 -2.18 -6.44
CA ARG A 117 -3.68 -3.02 -7.57
C ARG A 117 -2.62 -2.30 -8.42
N ALA A 118 -1.88 -3.10 -9.19
CA ALA A 118 -0.72 -2.64 -9.94
C ALA A 118 -1.04 -1.49 -10.92
N GLU A 119 -2.23 -1.51 -11.54
CA GLU A 119 -2.60 -0.54 -12.57
C GLU A 119 -2.81 0.89 -12.05
N ILE A 120 -2.99 1.09 -10.73
CA ILE A 120 -3.15 2.43 -10.14
C ILE A 120 -1.96 2.85 -9.29
N VAL A 121 -0.91 2.02 -9.18
CA VAL A 121 0.29 2.33 -8.39
C VAL A 121 0.94 3.62 -8.89
N GLU A 122 1.10 3.79 -10.21
CA GLU A 122 1.73 4.99 -10.76
C GLU A 122 0.98 6.27 -10.40
N LEU A 123 -0.36 6.22 -10.32
CA LEU A 123 -1.17 7.37 -9.92
C LEU A 123 -0.96 7.77 -8.46
N THR A 124 -0.58 6.83 -7.59
CA THR A 124 -0.31 7.11 -6.17
C THR A 124 1.00 7.87 -5.93
N SER A 125 1.86 7.99 -6.95
CA SER A 125 3.06 8.85 -6.88
C SER A 125 2.70 10.35 -6.93
N ILE A 126 1.52 10.69 -7.46
CA ILE A 126 1.05 12.08 -7.53
C ILE A 126 0.70 12.57 -6.12
N PRO A 127 1.23 13.72 -5.68
CA PRO A 127 0.87 14.30 -4.39
C PRO A 127 -0.64 14.38 -4.19
N TYR A 128 -1.09 14.06 -2.98
CA TYR A 128 -2.51 14.04 -2.58
C TYR A 128 -3.38 12.96 -3.26
N VAL A 129 -2.80 12.06 -4.06
CA VAL A 129 -3.50 10.93 -4.66
C VAL A 129 -3.12 9.64 -3.91
N LYS A 130 -4.06 9.11 -3.11
CA LYS A 130 -3.95 7.79 -2.47
C LYS A 130 -4.90 6.79 -3.15
N GLY A 131 -4.91 5.53 -2.71
CA GLY A 131 -5.64 4.44 -3.38
C GLY A 131 -7.08 4.76 -3.82
N SER A 132 -7.92 5.33 -2.95
CA SER A 132 -9.31 5.67 -3.31
C SER A 132 -9.40 6.72 -4.42
N ARG A 133 -8.60 7.80 -4.33
CA ARG A 133 -8.55 8.86 -5.35
C ARG A 133 -7.92 8.36 -6.65
N ALA A 134 -6.85 7.57 -6.55
CA ALA A 134 -6.21 6.92 -7.70
C ALA A 134 -7.22 6.06 -8.46
N ARG A 135 -8.03 5.27 -7.75
CA ARG A 135 -9.08 4.45 -8.36
C ARG A 135 -10.19 5.31 -9.00
N ALA A 136 -10.60 6.39 -8.35
CA ALA A 136 -11.61 7.30 -8.89
C ALA A 136 -11.13 7.94 -10.22
N LEU A 137 -9.90 8.47 -10.24
CA LEU A 137 -9.25 9.01 -11.44
C LEU A 137 -9.13 7.95 -12.54
N TYR A 138 -8.67 6.75 -12.19
CA TYR A 138 -8.51 5.65 -13.14
C TYR A 138 -9.83 5.23 -13.78
N LYS A 139 -10.93 5.16 -12.99
CA LYS A 139 -12.28 4.87 -13.50
C LYS A 139 -12.80 5.96 -14.43
N ALA A 140 -12.45 7.22 -14.17
CA ALA A 140 -12.78 8.36 -15.03
C ALA A 140 -11.90 8.46 -16.30
N GLY A 141 -10.98 7.52 -16.53
CA GLY A 141 -10.09 7.51 -17.70
C GLY A 141 -8.77 8.26 -17.51
N LEU A 142 -8.57 8.93 -16.37
CA LEU A 142 -7.35 9.65 -16.03
C LEU A 142 -6.31 8.68 -15.46
N ARG A 143 -5.70 7.88 -16.35
CA ARG A 143 -4.84 6.75 -15.97
C ARG A 143 -3.35 7.08 -15.81
N THR A 144 -2.91 8.23 -16.28
CA THR A 144 -1.50 8.64 -16.26
C THR A 144 -1.33 10.04 -15.67
N SER A 145 -0.13 10.35 -15.18
CA SER A 145 0.22 11.71 -14.74
C SER A 145 0.05 12.74 -15.87
N GLN A 146 0.35 12.34 -17.11
CA GLN A 146 0.13 13.16 -18.30
C GLN A 146 -1.35 13.48 -18.51
N ALA A 147 -2.22 12.47 -18.51
CA ALA A 147 -3.66 12.68 -18.68
C ALA A 147 -4.23 13.63 -17.60
N ILE A 148 -3.74 13.54 -16.36
CA ILE A 148 -4.14 14.44 -15.27
C ILE A 148 -3.58 15.86 -15.47
N ALA A 149 -2.35 16.00 -15.99
CA ALA A 149 -1.75 17.30 -16.28
C ALA A 149 -2.48 18.04 -17.43
N GLU A 150 -2.98 17.29 -18.41
CA GLU A 150 -3.75 17.79 -19.55
C GLU A 150 -5.20 18.10 -19.17
N ALA A 151 -5.84 17.25 -18.36
CA ALA A 151 -7.22 17.39 -17.93
C ALA A 151 -7.54 18.75 -17.27
N SER A 152 -8.74 19.26 -17.52
CA SER A 152 -9.23 20.47 -16.89
C SER A 152 -9.51 20.27 -15.39
N ILE A 153 -9.46 21.35 -14.61
CA ILE A 153 -9.77 21.29 -13.17
C ILE A 153 -11.20 20.74 -12.92
N PRO A 154 -12.24 21.16 -13.66
CA PRO A 154 -13.58 20.59 -13.52
C PRO A 154 -13.63 19.08 -13.75
N GLU A 155 -12.89 18.55 -14.73
CA GLU A 155 -12.84 17.10 -14.99
C GLU A 155 -12.19 16.33 -13.83
N ILE A 156 -11.14 16.88 -13.24
CA ILE A 156 -10.48 16.27 -12.06
C ILE A 156 -11.42 16.29 -10.85
N VAL A 157 -12.12 17.40 -10.60
CA VAL A 157 -13.13 17.48 -9.53
C VAL A 157 -14.23 16.47 -9.77
N LYS A 158 -14.76 16.42 -11.00
CA LYS A 158 -15.79 15.48 -11.42
C LYS A 158 -15.35 14.03 -11.13
N ALA A 159 -14.16 13.63 -11.61
CA ALA A 159 -13.60 12.31 -11.37
C ALA A 159 -13.44 11.94 -9.88
N LEU A 160 -13.03 12.91 -9.05
CA LEU A 160 -12.78 12.67 -7.62
C LEU A 160 -14.04 12.62 -6.76
N PHE A 161 -15.10 13.32 -7.16
CA PHE A 161 -16.27 13.57 -6.30
C PHE A 161 -17.61 13.10 -6.89
N GLU A 162 -17.70 12.69 -8.16
CA GLU A 162 -18.97 12.22 -8.76
C GLU A 162 -19.54 10.97 -8.10
N SER A 163 -18.69 10.08 -7.57
CA SER A 163 -19.16 8.87 -6.87
C SER A 163 -19.65 9.14 -5.45
N SER A 164 -19.48 10.36 -4.93
CA SER A 164 -19.88 10.69 -3.58
C SER A 164 -21.28 11.29 -3.57
N ALA A 165 -22.11 10.91 -2.60
CA ALA A 165 -23.41 11.51 -2.30
C ALA A 165 -23.34 13.01 -1.89
N TRP A 166 -22.27 13.71 -2.25
CA TRP A 166 -21.97 15.12 -1.94
C TRP A 166 -22.33 16.08 -3.07
N ALA A 167 -23.16 15.65 -4.03
CA ALA A 167 -23.70 16.54 -5.06
C ALA A 167 -24.58 17.67 -4.49
N ALA A 168 -24.92 17.61 -3.20
CA ALA A 168 -25.83 18.52 -2.53
C ALA A 168 -25.16 19.31 -1.38
N GLU A 169 -24.00 19.96 -1.58
CA GLU A 169 -23.38 20.74 -0.49
C GLU A 169 -22.68 22.03 -0.95
N GLY A 170 -22.79 23.07 -0.12
CA GLY A 170 -22.66 24.50 -0.46
C GLY A 170 -21.30 25.03 -0.96
N THR A 171 -21.26 26.34 -1.22
CA THR A 171 -20.17 27.07 -1.91
C THR A 171 -18.78 26.88 -1.30
N GLY A 172 -18.68 26.71 0.03
CA GLY A 172 -17.41 26.47 0.73
C GLY A 172 -16.76 25.13 0.38
N GLN A 173 -17.54 24.05 0.29
CA GLN A 173 -17.07 22.70 -0.05
C GLN A 173 -16.44 22.70 -1.46
N ARG A 174 -17.07 23.42 -2.39
CA ARG A 174 -16.62 23.54 -3.78
C ARG A 174 -15.25 24.22 -3.90
N ARG A 175 -14.97 25.23 -3.08
CA ARG A 175 -13.65 25.90 -3.05
C ARG A 175 -12.54 24.96 -2.58
N ILE A 176 -12.82 24.12 -1.58
CA ILE A 176 -11.87 23.11 -1.07
C ILE A 176 -11.60 22.04 -2.13
N GLN A 177 -12.64 21.52 -2.78
CA GLN A 177 -12.53 20.53 -3.85
C GLN A 177 -11.70 21.06 -5.03
N LEU A 178 -11.96 22.30 -5.47
CA LEU A 178 -11.18 22.98 -6.50
C LEU A 178 -9.72 23.17 -6.07
N GLY A 179 -9.48 23.55 -4.81
CA GLY A 179 -8.13 23.71 -4.26
C GLY A 179 -7.35 22.39 -4.29
N LEU A 180 -7.98 21.27 -3.93
CA LEU A 180 -7.37 19.95 -4.01
C LEU A 180 -7.08 19.54 -5.45
N ALA A 181 -8.04 19.72 -6.37
CA ALA A 181 -7.86 19.38 -7.78
C ALA A 181 -6.69 20.16 -8.42
N LYS A 182 -6.55 21.46 -8.08
CA LYS A 182 -5.38 22.26 -8.50
C LYS A 182 -4.07 21.70 -7.97
N LYS A 183 -4.01 21.32 -6.70
CA LYS A 183 -2.81 20.70 -6.11
C LYS A 183 -2.44 19.38 -6.78
N ILE A 184 -3.43 18.54 -7.07
CA ILE A 184 -3.23 17.26 -7.79
C ILE A 184 -2.72 17.52 -9.20
N LYS A 185 -3.33 18.46 -9.94
CA LYS A 185 -2.89 18.83 -11.30
C LYS A 185 -1.45 19.36 -11.30
N ASN A 186 -1.09 20.22 -10.36
CA ASN A 186 0.27 20.75 -10.25
C ASN A 186 1.29 19.66 -9.89
N GLY A 187 0.93 18.74 -9.00
CA GLY A 187 1.75 17.56 -8.69
C GLY A 187 1.97 16.67 -9.91
N ALA A 188 0.94 16.46 -10.73
CA ALA A 188 1.03 15.69 -11.96
C ALA A 188 1.92 16.40 -13.01
N ARG A 189 1.78 17.72 -13.17
CA ARG A 189 2.64 18.54 -14.05
C ARG A 189 4.11 18.45 -13.66
N LYS A 190 4.42 18.51 -12.37
CA LYS A 190 5.80 18.37 -11.88
C LYS A 190 6.40 17.02 -12.29
N ILE A 191 5.66 15.92 -12.12
CA ILE A 191 6.11 14.58 -12.54
C ILE A 191 6.30 14.50 -14.06
N VAL A 192 5.41 15.12 -14.84
CA VAL A 192 5.53 15.14 -16.31
C VAL A 192 6.73 15.96 -16.75
N LEU A 193 6.99 17.09 -16.10
CA LEU A 193 8.16 17.93 -16.33
C LEU A 193 9.46 17.16 -16.07
N GLU A 194 9.58 16.53 -14.90
CA GLU A 194 10.75 15.71 -14.53
C GLU A 194 10.98 14.59 -15.57
N LYS A 195 9.93 13.87 -15.96
CA LYS A 195 10.02 12.85 -17.02
C LYS A 195 10.45 13.41 -18.38
N ALA A 196 9.97 14.61 -18.74
CA ALA A 196 10.34 15.26 -19.98
C ALA A 196 11.82 15.72 -19.98
N GLU A 197 12.31 16.23 -18.85
CA GLU A 197 13.71 16.60 -18.66
C GLU A 197 14.64 15.38 -18.71
N GLU A 198 14.27 14.29 -18.04
CA GLU A 198 15.00 13.01 -18.10
C GLU A 198 15.06 12.46 -19.52
N ALA A 199 13.92 12.43 -20.23
CA ALA A 199 13.86 11.97 -21.62
C ALA A 199 14.70 12.84 -22.55
N ARG A 200 14.68 14.16 -22.35
CA ARG A 200 15.52 15.10 -23.08
C ARG A 200 17.00 14.86 -22.84
N ALA A 201 17.41 14.69 -21.57
CA ALA A 201 18.80 14.40 -21.21
C ALA A 201 19.29 13.08 -21.82
N ALA A 202 18.45 12.04 -21.78
CA ALA A 202 18.73 10.76 -22.41
C ALA A 202 18.89 10.88 -23.93
N ALA A 203 18.00 11.62 -24.60
CA ALA A 203 18.07 11.86 -26.04
C ALA A 203 19.36 12.60 -26.43
N PHE A 204 19.74 13.65 -25.69
CA PHE A 204 20.98 14.39 -25.96
C PHE A 204 22.23 13.54 -25.73
N SER A 205 22.24 12.70 -24.70
CA SER A 205 23.32 11.75 -24.47
C SER A 205 23.46 10.75 -25.63
N ALA A 206 22.33 10.27 -26.16
CA ALA A 206 22.32 9.37 -27.32
C ALA A 206 22.85 10.05 -28.58
N PHE A 207 22.42 11.28 -28.89
CA PHE A 207 22.94 12.04 -30.05
C PHE A 207 24.43 12.34 -29.93
N LYS A 208 24.90 12.72 -28.73
CA LYS A 208 26.33 12.93 -28.47
C LYS A 208 27.15 11.66 -28.72
N SER A 209 26.60 10.49 -28.36
CA SER A 209 27.24 9.19 -28.59
C SER A 209 27.32 8.83 -30.08
N LEU A 210 26.47 9.43 -30.92
CA LEU A 210 26.51 9.32 -32.38
C LEU A 210 27.39 10.40 -33.04
N GLY A 211 28.06 11.26 -32.27
CA GLY A 211 28.87 12.37 -32.77
C GLY A 211 28.07 13.57 -33.27
N LEU A 212 26.78 13.65 -32.97
CA LEU A 212 25.91 14.78 -33.30
C LEU A 212 25.92 15.79 -32.14
N ASP A 213 26.31 17.03 -32.42
CA ASP A 213 26.27 18.11 -31.43
C ASP A 213 24.90 18.77 -31.43
N VAL A 214 24.12 18.53 -30.38
CA VAL A 214 22.77 19.10 -30.23
C VAL A 214 22.85 20.38 -29.43
N HIS A 215 23.47 21.40 -30.03
CA HIS A 215 23.28 22.78 -29.60
C HIS A 215 21.95 23.28 -30.18
N GLU A 216 20.83 23.10 -29.47
CA GLU A 216 19.62 23.95 -29.51
C GLU A 216 18.40 23.28 -28.84
N LEU A 217 18.17 23.62 -27.58
CA LEU A 217 16.86 23.70 -26.90
C LEU A 217 17.09 24.26 -25.49
N THR A 218 17.98 25.24 -25.34
CA THR A 218 18.69 25.59 -24.09
C THR A 218 17.83 26.08 -22.92
N ASN A 219 16.51 26.16 -23.06
CA ASN A 219 15.63 26.55 -21.96
C ASN A 219 14.99 25.31 -21.30
N PRO A 220 15.01 25.20 -19.95
CA PRO A 220 14.13 24.28 -19.25
C PRO A 220 12.67 24.62 -19.58
N LEU A 221 11.80 23.60 -19.64
CA LEU A 221 10.37 23.81 -19.89
C LEU A 221 9.79 24.65 -18.73
N PRO A 222 9.06 25.75 -19.02
CA PRO A 222 8.49 26.58 -17.98
C PRO A 222 7.43 25.82 -17.16
N LEU A 223 7.43 26.04 -15.83
CA LEU A 223 6.49 25.48 -14.84
C LEU A 223 5.04 25.98 -15.01
#